data_AF-A0A1F5B8T7-F1
#
_entry.id   AF-A0A1F5B8T7-F1
#
_cell.length_a   1.000
_cell.length_b   1.000
_cell.length_c   1.000
_cell.angle_alpha   90.00
_cell.angle_beta   90.00
_cell.angle_gamma   90.00
#
_symmetry.space_group_name_H-M   'P 1'
#
loop_
_entity.id
_entity.type
_entity.pdbx_description
1 polymer ?
#
loop_
_entity_poly.entity_id
_entity_poly.type
_entity_poly.pdbx_seq_one_letter_code
_entity_poly.pdbx_strand_id
1 'polypeptide(L)'
;MANGFSGPVAQIVDNYLARLKKGLRGFSAKDQEELVKEIHSHIYESFRNDPTENEVDRILKVLDKLGEPANVISARMPEAMVTLGKKKKLPFLILAGLLIAFFGVPLGMSGLSLAVGLIIGVLALVLSFYIVAFSLILTGWLSAVVMIVRIFSPGFLDPWIDIYPLVPDPTLNTVIYIFGALLIAALGFGLLWLGSRLMRGVRFVFRFLFEKIRNWRKRAPAPAPAGLERQQ
;
A
#
# COMPACT_ATOMS: atom_id res chain seq x y z
N MET A 1 -12.46 -22.05 -28.31
CA MET A 1 -13.68 -22.15 -27.48
C MET A 1 -14.86 -21.95 -28.41
N ALA A 2 -15.97 -22.65 -28.20
CA ALA A 2 -17.16 -22.48 -29.04
C ALA A 2 -17.75 -21.10 -28.74
N ASN A 3 -17.34 -20.11 -29.53
CA ASN A 3 -17.75 -18.72 -29.34
C ASN A 3 -19.23 -18.65 -29.69
N GLY A 4 -20.11 -18.49 -28.69
CA GLY A 4 -21.56 -18.33 -28.90
C GLY A 4 -21.95 -17.04 -29.65
N PHE A 5 -20.97 -16.37 -30.26
CA PHE A 5 -21.07 -15.17 -31.08
C PHE A 5 -20.62 -15.51 -32.50
N SER A 6 -21.24 -14.91 -33.50
CA SER A 6 -20.87 -15.12 -34.91
C SER A 6 -20.51 -13.80 -35.59
N GLY A 7 -19.75 -13.89 -36.69
CA GLY A 7 -19.44 -12.73 -37.54
C GLY A 7 -18.69 -11.59 -36.81
N PRO A 8 -19.03 -10.32 -37.11
CA PRO A 8 -18.37 -9.15 -36.52
C PRO A 8 -18.42 -9.08 -35.00
N VAL A 9 -19.47 -9.61 -34.38
CA VAL A 9 -19.66 -9.62 -32.92
C VAL A 9 -18.56 -10.42 -32.22
N ALA A 10 -18.20 -11.59 -32.78
CA ALA A 10 -17.14 -12.42 -32.22
C ALA A 10 -15.80 -11.67 -32.19
N GLN A 11 -15.48 -10.93 -33.27
CA GLN A 11 -14.24 -10.15 -33.34
C GLN A 11 -14.20 -9.01 -32.30
N ILE A 12 -15.33 -8.34 -32.07
CA ILE A 12 -15.44 -7.27 -31.08
C ILE A 12 -15.23 -7.82 -29.67
N VAL A 13 -15.88 -8.93 -29.33
CA VAL A 13 -15.74 -9.59 -28.03
C VAL A 13 -14.32 -10.11 -27.82
N ASP A 14 -13.75 -10.79 -28.80
CA ASP A 14 -12.39 -11.33 -28.72
C ASP A 14 -11.35 -10.21 -28.52
N ASN A 15 -11.52 -9.07 -29.20
CA ASN A 15 -10.65 -7.90 -29.01
C ASN A 15 -10.76 -7.35 -27.58
N TYR A 16 -11.97 -7.22 -27.05
CA TYR A 16 -12.20 -6.78 -25.67
C TYR A 16 -11.54 -7.72 -24.66
N LEU A 17 -11.77 -9.03 -24.78
CA LEU A 17 -11.20 -10.05 -23.90
C LEU A 17 -9.67 -10.13 -24.02
N ALA A 18 -9.10 -9.92 -25.22
CA ALA A 18 -7.66 -9.86 -25.42
C ALA A 18 -7.03 -8.66 -24.69
N ARG A 19 -7.68 -7.48 -24.75
CA ARG A 19 -7.25 -6.28 -24.00
C ARG A 19 -7.36 -6.49 -22.49
N LEU A 20 -8.45 -7.10 -22.03
CA LEU A 20 -8.64 -7.49 -20.63
C LEU A 20 -7.53 -8.44 -20.16
N LYS A 21 -7.29 -9.52 -20.91
CA LYS A 21 -6.23 -10.50 -20.61
C LYS A 21 -4.85 -9.85 -20.57
N LYS A 22 -4.55 -8.92 -21.49
CA LYS A 22 -3.28 -8.18 -21.51
C LYS A 22 -3.10 -7.29 -20.28
N GLY A 23 -4.17 -6.68 -19.78
CA GLY A 23 -4.15 -5.87 -18.56
C GLY A 23 -4.03 -6.70 -17.26
N LEU A 24 -4.36 -7.99 -17.31
CA LEU A 24 -4.27 -8.93 -16.19
C LEU A 24 -2.89 -9.61 -16.04
N ARG A 25 -1.86 -9.17 -16.76
CA ARG A 25 -0.50 -9.79 -16.72
C ARG A 25 0.16 -9.87 -15.33
N GLY A 26 -0.35 -9.14 -14.32
CA GLY A 26 0.12 -9.21 -12.94
C GLY A 26 -0.59 -10.25 -12.04
N PHE A 27 -1.64 -10.90 -12.55
CA PHE A 27 -2.45 -11.89 -11.82
C PHE A 27 -1.89 -13.31 -12.01
N SER A 28 -2.31 -14.26 -11.17
CA SER A 28 -1.96 -15.67 -11.41
C SER A 28 -2.71 -16.19 -12.63
N ALA A 29 -2.15 -17.17 -13.34
CA ALA A 29 -2.76 -17.73 -14.55
C ALA A 29 -4.19 -18.26 -14.29
N LYS A 30 -4.40 -18.88 -13.12
CA LYS A 30 -5.70 -19.38 -12.68
C LYS A 30 -6.72 -18.25 -12.53
N ASP A 31 -6.37 -17.18 -11.81
CA ASP A 31 -7.28 -16.05 -11.57
C ASP A 31 -7.58 -15.28 -12.87
N GLN A 32 -6.59 -15.21 -13.77
CA GLN A 32 -6.75 -14.61 -15.10
C GLN A 32 -7.78 -15.39 -15.94
N GLU A 33 -7.70 -16.72 -15.95
CA GLU A 33 -8.66 -17.56 -16.69
C GLU A 33 -10.06 -17.50 -16.10
N GLU A 34 -10.17 -17.54 -14.77
CA GLU A 34 -11.44 -17.46 -14.05
C GLU A 34 -12.15 -16.13 -14.33
N LEU A 35 -11.44 -15.01 -14.23
CA LEU A 35 -12.01 -13.68 -14.49
C LEU A 35 -12.38 -13.48 -15.96
N VAL A 36 -11.54 -13.94 -16.90
CA VAL A 36 -11.87 -13.87 -18.34
C VAL A 36 -13.12 -14.69 -18.63
N LYS A 37 -13.28 -15.87 -18.02
CA LYS A 37 -14.45 -16.72 -18.18
C LYS A 37 -15.72 -16.10 -17.59
N GLU A 38 -15.62 -15.50 -16.39
CA GLU A 38 -16.73 -14.78 -15.74
C GLU A 38 -17.23 -13.64 -16.63
N ILE A 39 -16.32 -12.77 -17.08
CA ILE A 39 -16.67 -11.63 -17.95
C ILE A 39 -17.24 -12.11 -19.28
N HIS A 40 -16.67 -13.17 -19.87
CA HIS A 40 -17.21 -13.74 -21.10
C HIS A 40 -18.65 -14.27 -20.91
N SER A 41 -18.96 -14.92 -19.80
CA SER A 41 -20.33 -15.36 -19.46
C SER A 41 -21.27 -14.19 -19.32
N HIS A 42 -20.86 -13.14 -18.61
CA HIS A 42 -21.68 -11.95 -18.40
C HIS A 42 -21.97 -11.19 -19.70
N ILE A 43 -20.99 -11.11 -20.61
CA ILE A 43 -21.18 -10.55 -21.96
C ILE A 43 -22.21 -11.39 -22.71
N TYR A 44 -22.10 -12.71 -22.68
CA TYR A 44 -23.00 -13.61 -23.39
C TYR A 44 -24.45 -13.53 -22.89
N GLU A 45 -24.65 -13.56 -21.57
CA GLU A 45 -25.97 -13.40 -20.95
C GLU A 45 -26.59 -12.04 -21.25
N SER A 46 -25.80 -10.97 -21.12
CA SER A 46 -26.26 -9.61 -21.42
C SER A 46 -26.60 -9.42 -22.90
N PHE A 47 -25.84 -10.02 -23.80
CA PHE A 47 -26.09 -9.99 -25.23
C PHE A 47 -27.36 -10.74 -25.62
N ARG A 48 -27.61 -11.91 -25.02
CA ARG A 48 -28.83 -12.71 -25.28
C ARG A 48 -30.10 -12.05 -24.76
N ASN A 49 -30.01 -11.35 -23.64
CA ASN A 49 -31.15 -10.73 -22.98
C ASN A 49 -31.46 -9.30 -23.48
N ASP A 50 -30.62 -8.72 -24.34
CA ASP A 50 -30.86 -7.38 -24.88
C ASP A 50 -31.72 -7.46 -26.17
N PRO A 51 -32.87 -6.75 -26.22
CA PRO A 51 -33.83 -6.84 -27.32
C PRO A 51 -33.40 -6.07 -28.59
N THR A 52 -32.24 -5.43 -28.61
CA THR A 52 -31.76 -4.63 -29.76
C THR A 52 -31.59 -5.49 -31.01
N GLU A 53 -32.31 -5.22 -32.10
CA GLU A 53 -32.31 -6.07 -33.30
C GLU A 53 -30.92 -6.23 -33.92
N ASN A 54 -30.18 -5.13 -34.13
CA ASN A 54 -28.83 -5.17 -34.69
C ASN A 54 -27.84 -5.78 -33.69
N GLU A 55 -27.23 -6.91 -34.07
CA GLU A 55 -26.28 -7.62 -33.22
C GLU A 55 -25.03 -6.79 -32.88
N VAL A 56 -24.55 -5.95 -33.80
CA VAL A 56 -23.37 -5.10 -33.58
C VAL A 56 -23.68 -4.01 -32.56
N ASP A 57 -24.81 -3.32 -32.72
CA ASP A 57 -25.24 -2.28 -31.79
C ASP A 57 -25.52 -2.87 -30.41
N ARG A 58 -26.12 -4.06 -30.37
CA ARG A 58 -26.38 -4.81 -29.15
C ARG A 58 -25.10 -5.11 -28.38
N ILE A 59 -24.06 -5.64 -29.04
CA ILE A 59 -22.81 -5.95 -28.34
C ILE A 59 -22.07 -4.70 -27.89
N LEU A 60 -22.06 -3.63 -28.71
CA LEU A 60 -21.43 -2.37 -28.33
C LEU A 60 -22.09 -1.77 -27.09
N LYS A 61 -23.41 -1.83 -26.99
CA LYS A 61 -24.17 -1.39 -25.81
C LYS A 61 -23.87 -2.22 -24.56
N VAL A 62 -23.69 -3.54 -24.71
CA VAL A 62 -23.27 -4.42 -23.59
C VAL A 62 -21.86 -4.05 -23.11
N LEU A 63 -20.92 -3.84 -24.04
CA LEU A 63 -19.55 -3.47 -23.70
C LEU A 63 -19.46 -2.06 -23.10
N ASP A 64 -20.31 -1.13 -23.54
CA ASP A 64 -20.39 0.22 -22.97
C ASP A 64 -20.84 0.20 -21.50
N LYS A 65 -21.82 -0.65 -21.16
CA LYS A 65 -22.24 -0.88 -19.77
C LYS A 65 -21.15 -1.51 -18.89
N LEU A 66 -20.33 -2.40 -19.47
CA LEU A 66 -19.17 -2.99 -18.80
C LEU A 66 -18.03 -1.97 -18.63
N GLY A 67 -17.93 -1.02 -19.54
CA GLY A 67 -16.89 -0.01 -19.58
C GLY A 67 -15.55 -0.54 -20.10
N GLU A 68 -14.54 0.33 -20.09
CA GLU A 68 -13.21 -0.04 -20.59
C GLU A 68 -12.58 -1.18 -19.78
N PRO A 69 -11.82 -2.10 -20.42
CA PRO A 69 -11.15 -3.20 -19.73
C PRO A 69 -10.30 -2.74 -18.54
N ALA A 70 -9.68 -1.55 -18.63
CA ALA A 70 -8.88 -0.98 -17.55
C ALA A 70 -9.71 -0.67 -16.29
N ASN A 71 -10.96 -0.22 -16.44
CA ASN A 71 -11.85 0.08 -15.32
C ASN A 71 -12.29 -1.22 -14.63
N VAL A 72 -12.64 -2.25 -15.41
CA VAL A 72 -12.99 -3.59 -14.91
C VAL A 72 -11.84 -4.20 -14.11
N ILE A 73 -10.61 -4.08 -14.61
CA ILE A 73 -9.40 -4.55 -13.90
C ILE A 73 -9.21 -3.76 -12.61
N SER A 74 -9.34 -2.43 -12.65
CA SER A 74 -9.12 -1.58 -11.47
C SER A 74 -10.07 -1.88 -10.31
N ALA A 75 -11.30 -2.32 -10.59
CA ALA A 75 -12.26 -2.75 -9.58
C ALA A 75 -11.82 -4.04 -8.86
N ARG A 76 -11.02 -4.90 -9.51
CA ARG A 76 -10.53 -6.19 -8.99
C ARG A 76 -9.08 -6.15 -8.50
N MET A 77 -8.32 -5.10 -8.85
CA MET A 77 -6.95 -4.88 -8.35
C MET A 77 -6.81 -4.92 -6.82
N PRO A 78 -7.76 -4.43 -6.00
CA PRO A 78 -7.60 -4.47 -4.56
C PRO A 78 -7.56 -5.90 -3.99
N GLU A 79 -8.45 -6.78 -4.46
CA GLU A 79 -8.48 -8.19 -4.06
C GLU A 79 -7.22 -8.94 -4.53
N ALA A 80 -6.73 -8.62 -5.74
CA ALA A 80 -5.50 -9.17 -6.29
C ALA A 80 -4.25 -8.76 -5.51
N MET A 81 -4.15 -7.50 -5.10
CA MET A 81 -3.06 -6.99 -4.27
C MET A 81 -3.05 -7.63 -2.87
N VAL A 82 -4.23 -7.83 -2.28
CA VAL A 82 -4.37 -8.50 -0.97
C VAL A 82 -3.97 -9.98 -1.06
N THR A 83 -4.39 -10.69 -2.09
CA THR A 83 -4.02 -12.10 -2.31
C THR A 83 -2.54 -12.28 -2.65
N LEU A 84 -1.96 -11.40 -3.47
CA LEU A 84 -0.51 -11.36 -3.73
C LEU A 84 0.30 -11.05 -2.47
N GLY A 85 -0.17 -10.11 -1.64
CA GLY A 85 0.42 -9.79 -0.34
C GLY A 85 0.41 -10.98 0.63
N LYS A 86 -0.69 -11.73 0.68
CA LYS A 86 -0.81 -12.98 1.47
C LYS A 86 0.13 -14.07 0.96
N LYS A 87 0.19 -14.31 -0.36
CA LYS A 87 1.07 -15.34 -0.95
C LYS A 87 2.56 -15.03 -0.79
N LYS A 88 2.98 -13.79 -0.97
CA LYS A 88 4.39 -13.39 -0.85
C LYS A 88 4.81 -13.04 0.59
N LYS A 89 3.91 -13.15 1.57
CA LYS A 89 4.13 -12.68 2.96
C LYS A 89 4.68 -11.25 3.02
N LEU A 90 4.27 -10.40 2.09
CA LEU A 90 4.70 -9.01 2.02
C LEU A 90 3.60 -8.14 2.63
N PRO A 91 3.67 -7.81 3.93
CA PRO A 91 2.61 -7.08 4.63
C PRO A 91 2.32 -5.72 3.99
N PHE A 92 3.31 -5.10 3.34
CA PHE A 92 3.15 -3.86 2.60
C PHE A 92 2.24 -3.96 1.38
N LEU A 93 2.19 -5.11 0.69
CA LEU A 93 1.28 -5.32 -0.45
C LEU A 93 -0.17 -5.51 0.01
N ILE A 94 -0.36 -6.13 1.18
CA ILE A 94 -1.67 -6.23 1.84
C ILE A 94 -2.15 -4.82 2.21
N LEU A 95 -1.27 -4.02 2.82
CA LEU A 95 -1.57 -2.63 3.18
C LEU A 95 -1.87 -1.77 1.95
N ALA A 96 -1.11 -1.94 0.86
CA ALA A 96 -1.35 -1.26 -0.41
C ALA A 96 -2.67 -1.67 -1.06
N GLY A 97 -3.01 -2.97 -1.08
CA GLY A 97 -4.29 -3.47 -1.58
C GLY A 97 -5.48 -2.96 -0.77
N LEU A 98 -5.35 -2.93 0.56
CA LEU A 98 -6.35 -2.36 1.46
C LEU A 98 -6.54 -0.86 1.22
N LEU A 99 -5.43 -0.11 1.09
CA LEU A 99 -5.46 1.31 0.72
C LEU A 99 -6.13 1.53 -0.63
N ILE A 100 -5.80 0.75 -1.66
CA ILE A 100 -6.40 0.89 -2.99
C ILE A 100 -7.90 0.54 -2.97
N ALA A 101 -8.32 -0.49 -2.23
CA ALA A 101 -9.75 -0.80 -2.01
C ALA A 101 -10.47 0.38 -1.37
N PHE A 102 -9.88 0.93 -0.30
CA PHE A 102 -10.48 1.98 0.50
C PHE A 102 -10.58 3.31 -0.24
N PHE A 103 -9.56 3.64 -1.05
CA PHE A 103 -9.56 4.84 -1.89
C PHE A 103 -10.29 4.65 -3.23
N GLY A 104 -10.59 3.41 -3.64
CA GLY A 104 -11.20 3.05 -4.94
C GLY A 104 -12.73 3.11 -4.95
N VAL A 105 -13.36 2.85 -3.80
CA VAL A 105 -14.81 2.96 -3.63
C VAL A 105 -15.17 4.44 -3.37
N PRO A 106 -16.19 5.01 -4.02
CA PRO A 106 -16.71 6.34 -3.73
C PRO A 106 -17.48 6.30 -2.39
N LEU A 107 -16.76 6.01 -1.31
CA LEU A 107 -17.26 6.18 0.04
C LEU A 107 -17.40 7.68 0.25
N GLY A 108 -18.59 8.14 0.61
CA GLY A 108 -18.87 9.56 0.85
C GLY A 108 -18.03 10.17 1.98
N MET A 109 -18.52 11.23 2.64
CA MET A 109 -17.77 11.92 3.70
C MET A 109 -17.22 11.00 4.82
N SER A 110 -17.83 9.82 5.05
CA SER A 110 -17.36 8.80 6.01
C SER A 110 -16.11 8.02 5.57
N GLY A 111 -15.84 7.88 4.27
CA GLY A 111 -14.60 7.25 3.78
C GLY A 111 -13.38 8.14 3.99
N LEU A 112 -13.59 9.46 3.96
CA LEU A 112 -12.53 10.45 4.13
C LEU A 112 -11.96 10.44 5.55
N SER A 113 -12.80 10.33 6.58
CA SER A 113 -12.35 10.31 7.98
C SER A 113 -11.55 9.07 8.32
N LEU A 114 -11.96 7.90 7.83
CA LEU A 114 -11.22 6.65 8.00
C LEU A 114 -9.88 6.67 7.24
N ALA A 115 -9.86 7.23 6.03
CA ALA A 115 -8.62 7.42 5.28
C ALA A 115 -7.64 8.35 6.01
N VAL A 116 -8.12 9.48 6.54
CA VAL A 116 -7.32 10.41 7.34
C VAL A 116 -6.82 9.75 8.62
N GLY A 117 -7.68 9.04 9.34
CA GLY A 117 -7.31 8.31 10.56
C GLY A 117 -6.24 7.24 10.28
N LEU A 118 -6.35 6.52 9.18
CA LEU A 118 -5.35 5.52 8.78
C LEU A 118 -4.02 6.17 8.41
N ILE A 119 -4.03 7.30 7.70
CA ILE A 119 -2.80 8.07 7.40
C ILE A 119 -2.14 8.54 8.69
N ILE A 120 -2.90 9.11 9.62
CA ILE A 120 -2.40 9.55 10.93
C ILE A 120 -1.83 8.36 11.70
N GLY A 121 -2.53 7.22 11.72
CA GLY A 121 -2.07 6.00 12.40
C GLY A 121 -0.75 5.48 11.81
N VAL A 122 -0.60 5.46 10.48
CA VAL A 122 0.65 5.08 9.81
C VAL A 122 1.77 6.07 10.12
N LEU A 123 1.49 7.37 10.11
CA LEU A 123 2.48 8.40 10.47
C LEU A 123 2.93 8.26 11.93
N ALA A 124 2.01 8.05 12.85
CA ALA A 124 2.30 7.82 14.26
C ALA A 124 3.15 6.57 14.47
N LEU A 125 2.83 5.47 13.78
CA LEU A 125 3.63 4.24 13.81
C LEU A 125 5.06 4.47 13.32
N VAL A 126 5.22 5.18 12.19
CA VAL A 126 6.54 5.51 11.64
C VAL A 126 7.32 6.40 12.61
N LEU A 127 6.67 7.42 13.19
CA LEU A 127 7.29 8.30 14.17
C LEU A 127 7.76 7.51 15.41
N SER A 128 6.89 6.68 15.99
CA SER A 128 7.21 5.83 17.15
C SER A 128 8.38 4.89 16.85
N PHE A 129 8.44 4.32 15.65
CA PHE A 129 9.57 3.49 15.22
C PHE A 129 10.89 4.25 15.25
N TYR A 130 10.93 5.49 14.72
CA TYR A 130 12.14 6.31 14.74
C TYR A 130 12.52 6.77 16.14
N ILE A 131 11.54 7.08 17.00
CA ILE A 131 11.78 7.41 18.41
C ILE A 131 12.46 6.23 19.10
N VAL A 132 11.96 5.00 18.94
CA VAL A 132 12.59 3.81 19.54
C VAL A 132 14.01 3.61 19.02
N ALA A 133 14.22 3.71 17.71
CA ALA A 133 15.54 3.55 17.12
C ALA A 133 16.53 4.59 17.66
N PHE A 134 16.13 5.85 17.74
CA PHE A 134 16.95 6.94 18.29
C PHE A 134 17.23 6.74 19.78
N SER A 135 16.21 6.38 20.57
CA SER A 135 16.37 6.11 22.00
C SER A 135 17.34 4.97 22.28
N LEU A 136 17.35 3.90 21.48
CA LEU A 136 18.33 2.82 21.64
C LEU A 136 19.76 3.28 21.33
N ILE A 137 19.95 4.07 20.28
CA ILE A 137 21.26 4.64 19.95
C ILE A 137 21.74 5.53 21.10
N LEU A 138 20.90 6.46 21.54
CA LEU A 138 21.25 7.42 22.58
C LEU A 138 21.56 6.73 23.91
N THR A 139 20.69 5.81 24.35
CA THR A 139 20.89 5.04 25.59
C THR A 139 22.14 4.18 25.52
N GLY A 140 22.36 3.45 24.44
CA GLY A 140 23.56 2.62 24.27
C GLY A 140 24.85 3.46 24.27
N TRP A 141 24.83 4.61 23.59
CA TRP A 141 26.01 5.48 23.52
C TRP A 141 26.30 6.18 24.85
N LEU A 142 25.29 6.74 25.52
CA LEU A 142 25.44 7.37 26.84
C LEU A 142 25.89 6.35 27.89
N SER A 143 25.31 5.15 27.89
CA SER A 143 25.71 4.09 28.81
C SER A 143 27.17 3.68 28.60
N ALA A 144 27.63 3.54 27.35
CA ALA A 144 29.03 3.26 27.05
C ALA A 144 29.95 4.37 27.57
N VAL A 145 29.60 5.65 27.38
CA VAL A 145 30.39 6.79 27.89
C VAL A 145 30.46 6.78 29.41
N VAL A 146 29.34 6.56 30.10
CA VAL A 146 29.30 6.47 31.57
C VAL A 146 30.22 5.34 32.06
N MET A 147 30.18 4.17 31.42
CA MET A 147 31.04 3.05 31.80
C MET A 147 32.53 3.31 31.49
N ILE A 148 32.85 4.04 30.42
CA ILE A 148 34.22 4.47 30.14
C ILE A 148 34.71 5.43 31.23
N VAL A 149 33.90 6.42 31.62
CA VAL A 149 34.25 7.35 32.71
C VAL A 149 34.50 6.58 34.01
N ARG A 150 33.73 5.51 34.27
CA ARG A 150 33.92 4.65 35.45
C ARG A 150 35.30 3.97 35.47
N ILE A 151 35.83 3.55 34.32
CA ILE A 151 37.17 2.95 34.23
C ILE A 151 38.26 3.97 34.65
N PHE A 152 38.11 5.24 34.26
CA PHE A 152 39.09 6.27 34.55
C PHE A 152 38.92 6.93 35.93
N SER A 153 37.68 7.02 36.44
CA SER A 153 37.32 7.65 37.70
C SER A 153 36.27 6.83 38.46
N PRO A 154 36.63 5.65 38.99
CA PRO A 154 35.69 4.76 39.68
C PRO A 154 35.05 5.42 40.91
N GLY A 155 35.85 6.13 41.71
CA GLY A 155 35.36 6.83 42.92
C GLY A 155 34.33 7.93 42.68
N PHE A 156 34.19 8.42 41.43
CA PHE A 156 33.14 9.38 41.08
C PHE A 156 31.79 8.70 40.84
N LEU A 157 31.77 7.52 40.21
CA LEU A 157 30.54 6.87 39.74
C LEU A 157 30.07 5.71 40.62
N ASP A 158 30.97 4.99 41.28
CA ASP A 158 30.63 3.84 42.12
C ASP A 158 29.61 4.15 43.24
N PRO A 159 29.58 5.35 43.87
CA PRO A 159 28.54 5.69 44.84
C PRO A 159 27.12 5.81 44.24
N TRP A 160 27.02 6.10 42.95
CA TRP A 160 25.75 6.39 42.27
C TRP A 160 25.26 5.24 41.39
N ILE A 161 26.15 4.31 41.05
CA ILE A 161 25.87 3.22 40.11
C ILE A 161 26.19 1.89 40.78
N ASP A 162 25.14 1.20 41.23
CA ASP A 162 25.24 -0.19 41.64
C ASP A 162 25.03 -1.09 40.41
N ILE A 163 26.09 -1.76 39.98
CA ILE A 163 26.07 -2.66 38.82
C ILE A 163 26.19 -4.09 39.32
N TYR A 164 25.24 -4.92 38.91
CA TYR A 164 25.29 -6.35 39.18
C TYR A 164 26.58 -6.96 38.60
N PRO A 165 27.40 -7.66 39.40
CA PRO A 165 28.62 -8.28 38.90
C PRO A 165 28.27 -9.51 38.05
N LEU A 166 28.49 -9.43 36.73
CA LEU A 166 28.38 -10.58 35.84
C LEU A 166 29.58 -11.52 35.98
N VAL A 167 30.71 -10.97 36.40
CA VAL A 167 31.99 -11.66 36.62
C VAL A 167 32.70 -11.08 37.85
N PRO A 168 33.59 -11.85 38.52
CA PRO A 168 34.27 -11.39 39.72
C PRO A 168 35.25 -10.22 39.50
N ASP A 169 35.87 -10.13 38.32
CA ASP A 169 36.79 -9.05 37.98
C ASP A 169 36.01 -7.76 37.65
N PRO A 170 36.16 -6.67 38.44
CA PRO A 170 35.44 -5.41 38.23
C PRO A 170 35.76 -4.73 36.88
N THR A 171 36.99 -4.88 36.40
CA THR A 171 37.43 -4.26 35.15
C THR A 171 36.79 -4.97 33.97
N LEU A 172 36.89 -6.31 33.95
CA LEU A 172 36.26 -7.14 32.93
C LEU A 172 34.73 -6.99 32.95
N ASN A 173 34.12 -6.87 34.14
CA ASN A 173 32.69 -6.59 34.27
C ASN A 173 32.31 -5.29 33.55
N THR A 174 33.02 -4.20 33.82
CA THR A 174 32.76 -2.89 33.19
C THR A 174 32.94 -2.93 31.67
N VAL A 175 33.94 -3.67 31.18
CA VAL A 175 34.15 -3.89 29.74
C VAL A 175 32.97 -4.64 29.11
N ILE A 176 32.43 -5.68 29.76
CA ILE A 176 31.22 -6.38 29.29
C ILE A 176 30.04 -5.42 29.16
N TYR A 177 29.84 -4.54 30.14
CA TYR A 177 28.77 -3.53 30.08
C TYR A 177 28.95 -2.53 28.95
N ILE A 178 30.18 -2.09 28.66
CA ILE A 178 30.49 -1.25 27.49
C ILE A 178 30.10 -1.98 26.20
N PHE A 179 30.49 -3.25 26.05
CA PHE A 179 30.11 -4.05 24.88
C PHE A 179 28.59 -4.20 24.75
N GLY A 180 27.88 -4.47 25.85
CA GLY A 180 26.42 -4.56 25.86
C GLY A 180 25.76 -3.24 25.43
N ALA A 181 26.25 -2.11 25.94
CA ALA A 181 25.76 -0.78 25.59
C ALA A 181 25.99 -0.46 24.10
N LEU A 182 27.16 -0.81 23.56
CA LEU A 182 27.46 -0.65 22.13
C LEU A 182 26.60 -1.57 21.25
N LEU A 183 26.28 -2.80 21.70
CA LEU A 183 25.35 -3.69 20.99
C LEU A 183 23.94 -3.09 20.92
N ILE A 184 23.45 -2.49 22.02
CA ILE A 184 22.16 -1.78 22.03
C ILE A 184 22.17 -0.63 21.02
N ALA A 185 23.25 0.17 20.97
CA ALA A 185 23.39 1.23 19.99
C ALA A 185 23.41 0.69 18.56
N ALA A 186 24.14 -0.41 18.31
CA ALA A 186 24.20 -1.08 17.01
C ALA A 186 22.83 -1.58 16.55
N LEU A 187 22.01 -2.12 17.47
CA LEU A 187 20.62 -2.49 17.17
C LEU A 187 19.79 -1.27 16.76
N GLY A 188 19.94 -0.14 17.46
CA GLY A 188 19.30 1.11 17.09
C GLY A 188 19.69 1.60 15.69
N PHE A 189 20.97 1.52 15.31
CA PHE A 189 21.43 1.78 13.94
C PHE A 189 20.84 0.81 12.92
N GLY A 190 20.74 -0.48 13.27
CA GLY A 190 20.08 -1.50 12.47
C GLY A 190 18.62 -1.16 12.20
N LEU A 191 17.91 -0.65 13.21
CA LEU A 191 16.53 -0.16 13.06
C LEU A 191 16.45 1.07 12.15
N LEU A 192 17.35 2.06 12.28
CA LEU A 192 17.37 3.21 11.37
C LEU A 192 17.63 2.78 9.92
N TRP A 193 18.56 1.84 9.72
CA TRP A 193 18.83 1.28 8.40
C TRP A 193 17.62 0.56 7.82
N LEU A 194 16.89 -0.23 8.63
CA LEU A 194 15.62 -0.84 8.24
C LEU A 194 14.55 0.22 7.92
N GLY A 195 14.46 1.27 8.73
CA GLY A 195 13.56 2.41 8.53
C GLY A 195 13.81 3.13 7.20
N SER A 196 15.07 3.24 6.78
CA SER A 196 15.43 3.82 5.48
C SER A 196 14.83 3.04 4.28
N ARG A 197 14.68 1.72 4.41
CA ARG A 197 14.00 0.88 3.41
C ARG A 197 12.48 1.08 3.46
N LEU A 198 11.94 1.21 4.67
CA LEU A 198 10.51 1.43 4.93
C LEU A 198 10.03 2.76 4.32
N MET A 199 10.84 3.82 4.42
CA MET A 199 10.56 5.12 3.82
C MET A 199 10.44 5.10 2.29
N ARG A 200 11.10 4.15 1.60
CA ARG A 200 10.94 3.98 0.15
C ARG A 200 9.52 3.53 -0.19
N GLY A 201 8.96 2.61 0.60
CA GLY A 201 7.58 2.16 0.48
C GLY A 201 6.57 3.26 0.80
N VAL A 202 6.79 4.00 1.89
CA VAL A 202 5.91 5.13 2.28
C VAL A 202 5.89 6.21 1.19
N ARG A 203 7.05 6.60 0.65
CA ARG A 203 7.11 7.57 -0.47
C ARG A 203 6.34 7.12 -1.70
N PHE A 204 6.38 5.82 -2.03
CA PHE A 204 5.62 5.27 -3.14
C PHE A 204 4.11 5.43 -2.92
N VAL A 205 3.61 5.09 -1.73
CA VAL A 205 2.19 5.24 -1.36
C VAL A 205 1.76 6.71 -1.39
N PHE A 206 2.55 7.61 -0.80
CA PHE A 206 2.26 9.04 -0.82
C PHE A 206 2.22 9.61 -2.23
N ARG A 207 3.17 9.22 -3.10
CA ARG A 207 3.19 9.66 -4.50
C ARG A 207 1.94 9.21 -5.24
N PHE A 208 1.52 7.96 -5.04
CA PHE A 208 0.30 7.42 -5.64
C PHE A 208 -0.96 8.16 -5.17
N LEU A 209 -1.08 8.41 -3.86
CA LEU A 209 -2.19 9.18 -3.28
C LEU A 209 -2.24 10.60 -3.84
N PHE A 210 -1.09 11.28 -3.90
CA PHE A 210 -0.99 12.64 -4.41
C PHE A 210 -1.37 12.72 -5.89
N GLU A 211 -0.92 11.77 -6.70
CA GLU A 211 -1.30 11.66 -8.11
C GLU A 211 -2.81 11.44 -8.28
N LYS A 212 -3.44 10.61 -7.43
CA LYS A 212 -4.88 10.37 -7.46
C LYS A 212 -5.68 11.63 -7.08
N ILE A 213 -5.30 12.32 -6.01
CA ILE A 213 -5.93 13.58 -5.57
C ILE A 213 -5.81 14.64 -6.68
N ARG A 214 -4.62 14.78 -7.28
CA ARG A 214 -4.39 15.72 -8.38
C ARG A 214 -5.28 15.42 -9.58
N ASN A 215 -5.43 14.16 -9.94
CA ASN A 215 -6.27 13.75 -11.06
C ASN A 215 -7.77 13.96 -10.79
N TRP A 216 -8.20 13.79 -9.54
CA TRP A 216 -9.57 14.11 -9.11
C TRP A 216 -9.88 15.60 -9.24
N ARG A 217 -8.96 16.46 -8.78
CA ARG A 217 -9.10 17.92 -8.88
C ARG A 217 -9.16 18.43 -10.32
N LYS A 218 -8.51 17.73 -11.26
CA LYS A 218 -8.59 18.03 -12.70
C LYS A 218 -9.91 17.58 -13.36
N ARG A 219 -10.66 16.67 -12.73
CA ARG A 219 -11.96 16.17 -13.20
C ARG A 219 -13.14 16.90 -12.56
N ALA A 220 -12.91 17.81 -11.63
CA ALA A 220 -13.97 18.64 -11.06
C ALA A 220 -14.48 19.61 -12.15
N PRO A 221 -15.79 19.61 -12.47
CA PRO A 221 -16.35 20.52 -13.45
C PRO A 221 -16.08 21.97 -13.03
N ALA A 222 -15.68 22.81 -13.98
CA ALA A 222 -15.51 24.24 -13.74
C ALA A 222 -16.82 24.82 -13.17
N PRO A 223 -16.76 25.72 -12.17
CA PRO A 223 -17.96 26.39 -11.69
C PRO A 223 -18.63 27.08 -12.87
N ALA A 224 -19.92 26.78 -13.07
CA ALA A 224 -20.71 27.33 -14.17
C ALA A 224 -20.60 28.86 -14.18
N PRO A 225 -20.40 29.50 -15.35
CA PRO A 225 -20.29 30.95 -15.42
C PRO A 225 -21.57 31.56 -14.86
N ALA A 226 -21.43 32.33 -13.79
CA ALA A 226 -22.51 33.14 -13.23
C ALA A 226 -22.79 34.28 -14.22
N GLY A 227 -23.82 34.12 -15.04
CA GLY A 227 -24.26 35.16 -15.96
C GLY A 227 -25.48 34.71 -16.71
N LEU A 228 -26.64 35.27 -16.34
CA LEU A 228 -27.45 36.14 -17.20
C LEU A 228 -28.71 35.41 -17.61
N GLU A 229 -29.75 35.51 -16.79
CA GLU A 229 -31.12 35.57 -17.30
C GLU A 229 -32.08 35.93 -16.16
N ARG A 230 -32.50 37.20 -16.15
CA ARG A 230 -33.84 37.67 -15.80
C ARG A 230 -33.97 39.13 -16.23
N GLN A 231 -34.05 39.31 -17.55
CA GLN A 231 -34.85 40.37 -18.14
C GLN A 231 -35.83 39.68 -19.09
N GLN A 232 -37.08 39.54 -18.63
CA GLN A 232 -38.33 39.71 -19.37
C GLN A 232 -39.49 39.45 -18.41
#